data_AF-A0A6L0XUC3-F1
#
_entry.id   AF-A0A6L0XUC3-F1
#
_cell.length_a   1.000
_cell.length_b   1.000
_cell.length_c   1.000
_cell.angle_alpha   90.00
_cell.angle_beta   90.00
_cell.angle_gamma   90.00
#
_symmetry.space_group_name_H-M   'P 1'
#
loop_
_entity.id
_entity.type
_entity.pdbx_description
1 polymer ?
#
loop_
_entity_poly.entity_id
_entity_poly.type
_entity_poly.pdbx_seq_one_letter_code
_entity_poly.pdbx_strand_id
1 'polypeptide(L)'
;MKVHFSNILLFVIALNILEHNNNEPYITTYHTQTNRSLCECDTQSSNYDKDTGMKSVMQQFVDRTSQRFEEYKERLKGKRQKRKAERDKNIQKIIEKDKREKSLEQKIEKGCLKCGCALGGGVLPVWSLVSGIWYASLSQYATKTAIEAGIKAGLEEGIKQVGEIFGKTSYAAKVPEFTVKEMLSSGKFTNSVHLFEMVEHINTMHNKFPDPMYTHFWLKIQSIVEEGTIIEFNKENSAHIATVTEAFEKCKAAEFALHTGSLSNTIIASVVTIIIIVLIMVIIYLVLRYRRKKKMKKKAQYTKLLNQ
;
A
#
# COMPACT_ATOMS: atom_id res chain seq x y z
N MET A 1 -12.07 -7.79 10.12
CA MET A 1 -11.26 -6.59 9.81
C MET A 1 -10.50 -5.98 11.02
N LYS A 2 -10.59 -6.53 12.25
CA LYS A 2 -9.89 -5.96 13.44
C LYS A 2 -8.50 -6.57 13.75
N VAL A 3 -8.14 -7.71 13.16
CA VAL A 3 -6.93 -8.46 13.55
C VAL A 3 -5.64 -7.94 12.86
N HIS A 4 -5.75 -7.34 11.67
CA HIS A 4 -4.58 -6.87 10.91
C HIS A 4 -3.99 -5.55 11.45
N PHE A 5 -4.76 -4.75 12.18
CA PHE A 5 -4.26 -3.49 12.75
C PHE A 5 -3.31 -3.72 13.94
N SER A 6 -3.56 -4.73 14.78
CA SER A 6 -2.65 -5.08 15.89
C SER A 6 -1.29 -5.59 15.42
N ASN A 7 -1.25 -6.33 14.31
CA ASN A 7 0.01 -6.86 13.77
C ASN A 7 0.90 -5.77 13.17
N ILE A 8 0.31 -4.72 12.60
CA ILE A 8 1.05 -3.56 12.06
C ILE A 8 1.63 -2.72 13.21
N LEU A 9 0.89 -2.53 14.30
CA LEU A 9 1.34 -1.76 15.47
C LEU A 9 2.49 -2.46 16.22
N LEU A 10 2.42 -3.80 16.37
CA LEU A 10 3.47 -4.60 17.01
C LEU A 10 4.81 -4.56 16.26
N PHE A 11 4.78 -4.44 14.92
CA PHE A 11 6.00 -4.37 14.11
C PHE A 11 6.75 -3.04 14.28
N VAL A 12 6.03 -1.94 14.51
CA VAL A 12 6.61 -0.61 14.75
C VAL A 12 7.27 -0.55 16.13
N ILE A 13 6.68 -1.21 17.14
CA ILE A 13 7.24 -1.27 18.50
C ILE A 13 8.54 -2.09 18.52
N ALA A 14 8.59 -3.22 17.82
CA ALA A 14 9.82 -4.03 17.73
C ALA A 14 10.99 -3.29 17.04
N LEU A 15 10.71 -2.39 16.08
CA LEU A 15 11.73 -1.61 15.39
C LEU A 15 12.30 -0.45 16.24
N ASN A 16 11.51 0.12 17.15
CA ASN A 16 11.98 1.18 18.05
C ASN A 16 12.86 0.65 19.21
N ILE A 17 12.68 -0.60 19.62
CA ILE A 17 13.50 -1.23 20.68
C ILE A 17 14.92 -1.53 20.18
N LEU A 18 15.14 -1.70 18.86
CA LEU A 18 16.47 -1.94 18.29
C LEU A 18 17.33 -0.66 18.15
N GLU A 19 16.74 0.53 18.34
CA GLU A 19 17.44 1.82 18.17
C GLU A 19 17.92 2.44 19.50
N HIS A 20 17.68 1.78 20.65
CA HIS A 20 18.16 2.25 21.96
C HIS A 20 19.14 1.26 22.61
N ASN A 21 20.43 1.46 22.37
CA ASN A 21 21.51 0.97 23.24
C ASN A 21 22.43 2.16 23.50
N ASN A 22 22.23 2.80 24.65
CA ASN A 22 23.01 3.93 25.12
C ASN A 22 24.32 3.45 25.78
N ASN A 23 25.41 4.04 25.29
CA ASN A 23 26.56 4.57 26.03
C ASN A 23 27.22 3.70 27.11
N GLU A 24 28.41 3.15 26.77
CA GLU A 24 29.44 2.91 27.78
C GLU A 24 30.18 4.22 28.10
N PRO A 25 30.39 4.57 29.38
CA PRO A 25 31.26 5.66 29.77
C PRO A 25 32.73 5.26 29.56
N TYR A 26 33.45 6.07 28.78
CA TYR A 26 34.88 5.92 28.58
C TYR A 26 35.60 6.18 29.91
N ILE A 27 36.31 5.16 30.41
CA ILE A 27 37.20 5.32 31.55
C ILE A 27 38.44 6.10 31.06
N THR A 28 38.53 7.37 31.46
CA THR A 28 39.77 8.16 31.35
C THR A 28 40.88 7.47 32.12
N THR A 29 41.83 6.89 31.40
CA THR A 29 43.06 6.35 31.98
C THR A 29 43.98 7.52 32.27
N TYR A 30 44.11 7.89 33.53
CA TYR A 30 45.15 8.82 33.98
C TYR A 30 46.51 8.17 33.73
N HIS A 31 47.27 8.70 32.78
CA HIS A 31 48.69 8.40 32.69
C HIS A 31 49.40 9.09 33.86
N THR A 32 49.80 8.32 34.87
CA THR A 32 50.84 8.73 35.80
C THR A 32 52.12 8.90 34.99
N GLN A 33 52.40 10.15 34.63
CA GLN A 33 53.67 10.52 34.04
C GLN A 33 54.74 10.27 35.11
N THR A 34 55.42 9.13 35.03
CA THR A 34 56.64 8.90 35.79
C THR A 34 57.72 9.78 35.16
N ASN A 35 57.74 11.06 35.55
CA ASN A 35 58.89 11.91 35.34
C ASN A 35 60.04 11.31 36.15
N ARG A 36 60.77 10.36 35.56
CA ARG A 36 62.18 10.19 35.87
C ARG A 36 62.89 11.41 35.32
N SER A 37 62.79 12.53 36.03
CA SER A 37 63.78 13.58 35.89
C SER A 37 65.10 12.93 36.27
N LEU A 38 65.93 12.65 35.27
CA LEU A 38 67.34 12.39 35.50
C LEU A 38 67.87 13.67 36.12
N CYS A 39 68.02 13.67 37.44
CA CYS A 39 68.79 14.71 38.12
C CYS A 39 70.22 14.52 37.60
N GLU A 40 70.68 15.39 36.70
CA GLU A 40 72.09 15.56 36.42
C GLU A 40 72.72 16.10 37.72
N CYS A 41 73.08 15.18 38.62
CA CYS A 41 74.07 15.50 39.62
C CYS A 41 75.39 15.61 38.87
N ASP A 42 75.96 16.81 38.82
CA ASP A 42 77.31 17.08 38.31
C ASP A 42 78.34 16.26 39.09
N THR A 43 78.48 15.01 38.72
CA THR A 43 79.53 14.14 39.22
C THR A 43 80.75 14.50 38.41
N GLN A 44 81.71 15.16 39.07
CA GLN A 44 82.98 15.58 38.50
C GLN A 44 83.51 14.52 37.53
N SER A 45 83.47 14.83 36.23
CA SER A 45 83.89 13.91 35.17
C SER A 45 85.37 13.61 35.38
N SER A 46 85.67 12.40 35.84
CA SER A 46 87.05 11.92 35.87
C SER A 46 87.45 11.69 34.42
N ASN A 47 88.37 12.52 33.93
CA ASN A 47 88.79 12.50 32.53
C ASN A 47 89.73 11.31 32.30
N TYR A 48 89.14 10.14 32.05
CA TYR A 48 89.83 8.87 31.77
C TYR A 48 90.18 8.67 30.29
N ASP A 49 90.11 9.72 29.45
CA ASP A 49 90.31 9.62 28.00
C ASP A 49 91.70 9.10 27.58
N LYS A 50 92.68 9.12 28.49
CA LYS A 50 94.05 8.64 28.25
C LYS A 50 94.41 7.36 29.01
N ASP A 51 93.49 6.79 29.78
CA ASP A 51 93.72 5.53 30.48
C ASP A 51 93.59 4.35 29.50
N THR A 52 94.70 3.64 29.29
CA THR A 52 94.79 2.49 28.39
C THR A 52 93.79 1.39 28.78
N GLY A 53 93.54 1.22 30.09
CA GLY A 53 92.54 0.28 30.59
C GLY A 53 91.12 0.71 30.21
N MET A 54 90.78 1.99 30.43
CA MET A 54 89.45 2.53 30.11
C MET A 54 89.15 2.51 28.60
N LYS A 55 90.15 2.78 27.75
CA LYS A 55 89.99 2.65 26.28
C LYS A 55 89.63 1.23 25.85
N SER A 56 90.22 0.20 26.47
CA SER A 56 89.92 -1.19 26.14
C SER A 56 88.48 -1.58 26.51
N VAL A 57 87.99 -1.08 27.65
CA VAL A 57 86.61 -1.29 28.11
C VAL A 57 85.61 -0.53 27.23
N MET A 58 85.93 0.70 26.84
CA MET A 58 85.12 1.50 25.91
C MET A 58 84.99 0.78 24.55
N GLN A 59 86.11 0.28 24.00
CA GLN A 59 86.11 -0.44 22.73
C GLN A 59 85.25 -1.72 22.81
N GLN A 60 85.39 -2.51 23.89
CA GLN A 60 84.53 -3.68 24.12
C GLN A 60 83.05 -3.33 24.27
N PHE A 61 82.73 -2.19 24.87
CA PHE A 61 81.35 -1.72 25.00
C PHE A 61 80.79 -1.31 23.64
N VAL A 62 81.57 -0.60 22.82
CA VAL A 62 81.21 -0.23 21.44
C VAL A 62 80.99 -1.48 20.57
N ASP A 63 81.88 -2.46 20.65
CA ASP A 63 81.76 -3.70 19.87
C ASP A 63 80.52 -4.50 20.29
N ARG A 64 80.29 -4.67 21.61
CA ARG A 64 79.08 -5.35 22.13
C ARG A 64 77.80 -4.60 21.82
N THR A 65 77.80 -3.27 21.88
CA THR A 65 76.61 -2.48 21.53
C THR A 65 76.33 -2.57 20.04
N SER A 66 77.34 -2.49 19.18
CA SER A 66 77.20 -2.66 17.73
C SER A 66 76.59 -4.02 17.37
N GLN A 67 77.07 -5.10 18.00
CA GLN A 67 76.51 -6.45 17.81
C GLN A 67 75.04 -6.54 18.26
N ARG A 68 74.69 -5.97 19.42
CA ARG A 68 73.30 -5.92 19.90
C ARG A 68 72.39 -5.09 19.00
N PHE A 69 72.91 -4.02 18.39
CA PHE A 69 72.15 -3.20 17.45
C PHE A 69 71.81 -3.98 16.18
N GLU A 70 72.73 -4.77 15.64
CA GLU A 70 72.42 -5.61 14.48
C GLU A 70 71.45 -6.75 14.81
N GLU A 71 71.62 -7.43 15.94
CA GLU A 71 70.63 -8.42 16.41
C GLU A 71 69.24 -7.81 16.66
N TYR A 72 69.19 -6.55 17.12
CA TYR A 72 67.94 -5.82 17.30
C TYR A 72 67.30 -5.44 15.95
N LYS A 73 68.09 -5.00 14.97
CA LYS A 73 67.62 -4.72 13.59
C LYS A 73 67.05 -5.98 12.93
N GLU A 74 67.73 -7.11 13.01
CA GLU A 74 67.26 -8.38 12.44
C GLU A 74 65.97 -8.87 13.11
N ARG A 75 65.86 -8.77 14.45
CA ARG A 75 64.59 -9.05 15.17
C ARG A 75 63.45 -8.11 14.77
N LEU A 76 63.74 -6.84 14.49
CA LEU A 76 62.75 -5.88 14.02
C LEU A 76 62.28 -6.16 12.59
N LYS A 77 63.17 -6.64 11.73
CA LYS A 77 62.90 -6.94 10.31
C LYS A 77 61.77 -7.95 10.16
N GLY A 78 61.84 -9.07 10.90
CA GLY A 78 60.78 -10.10 10.91
C GLY A 78 59.44 -9.60 11.44
N LYS A 79 59.45 -8.81 12.54
CA LYS A 79 58.23 -8.21 13.11
C LYS A 79 57.61 -7.17 12.18
N ARG A 80 58.42 -6.38 11.47
CA ARG A 80 57.96 -5.39 10.48
C ARG A 80 57.36 -6.09 9.25
N GLN A 81 57.99 -7.15 8.75
CA GLN A 81 57.46 -7.94 7.63
C GLN A 81 56.12 -8.60 7.98
N LYS A 82 55.98 -9.22 9.16
CA LYS A 82 54.70 -9.80 9.60
C LYS A 82 53.58 -8.76 9.67
N ARG A 83 53.83 -7.61 10.30
CA ARG A 83 52.84 -6.53 10.38
C ARG A 83 52.50 -5.92 9.01
N LYS A 84 53.46 -5.87 8.07
CA LYS A 84 53.20 -5.42 6.70
C LYS A 84 52.29 -6.41 5.96
N ALA A 85 52.61 -7.70 5.99
CA ALA A 85 51.81 -8.75 5.36
C ALA A 85 50.39 -8.85 5.93
N GLU A 86 50.22 -8.67 7.25
CA GLU A 86 48.91 -8.65 7.90
C GLU A 86 48.09 -7.41 7.49
N ARG A 87 48.74 -6.24 7.40
CA ARG A 87 48.11 -5.01 6.92
C ARG A 87 47.68 -5.15 5.46
N ASP A 88 48.54 -5.69 4.60
CA ASP A 88 48.25 -5.92 3.18
C ASP A 88 47.07 -6.90 3.01
N LYS A 89 47.03 -8.01 3.78
CA LYS A 89 45.87 -8.93 3.82
C LYS A 89 44.57 -8.24 4.22
N ASN A 90 44.63 -7.38 5.25
CA ASN A 90 43.44 -6.65 5.71
C ASN A 90 42.97 -5.61 4.68
N ILE A 91 43.90 -4.92 4.03
CA ILE A 91 43.60 -3.99 2.92
C ILE A 91 42.95 -4.75 1.76
N GLN A 92 43.48 -5.91 1.38
CA GLN A 92 42.96 -6.73 0.28
C GLN A 92 41.51 -7.19 0.58
N LYS A 93 41.22 -7.64 1.81
CA LYS A 93 39.84 -7.97 2.24
C LYS A 93 38.88 -6.78 2.17
N ILE A 94 39.34 -5.58 2.52
CA ILE A 94 38.53 -4.35 2.45
C ILE A 94 38.23 -4.01 0.98
N ILE A 95 39.22 -4.07 0.11
CA ILE A 95 39.07 -3.78 -1.33
C ILE A 95 38.08 -4.76 -1.98
N GLU A 96 38.22 -6.06 -1.72
CA GLU A 96 37.29 -7.06 -2.26
C GLU A 96 35.85 -6.85 -1.78
N LYS A 97 35.68 -6.50 -0.49
CA LYS A 97 34.37 -6.22 0.08
C LYS A 97 33.75 -4.95 -0.52
N ASP A 98 34.54 -3.90 -0.74
CA ASP A 98 34.10 -2.67 -1.40
C ASP A 98 33.70 -2.92 -2.86
N LYS A 99 34.46 -3.76 -3.58
CA LYS A 99 34.16 -4.14 -4.96
C LYS A 99 32.82 -4.88 -5.08
N ARG A 100 32.50 -5.80 -4.16
CA ARG A 100 31.19 -6.47 -4.10
C ARG A 100 30.05 -5.51 -3.72
N GLU A 101 30.29 -4.60 -2.79
CA GLU A 101 29.28 -3.59 -2.38
C GLU A 101 28.98 -2.61 -3.52
N LYS A 102 29.98 -2.20 -4.32
CA LYS A 102 29.82 -1.35 -5.52
C LYS A 102 29.10 -2.05 -6.68
N SER A 103 29.35 -3.34 -6.91
CA SER A 103 28.67 -4.05 -7.99
C SER A 103 27.18 -4.26 -7.71
N LEU A 104 26.82 -4.49 -6.45
CA LEU A 104 25.43 -4.50 -6.00
C LEU A 104 24.76 -3.12 -6.15
N GLU A 105 25.49 -2.05 -5.85
CA GLU A 105 25.00 -0.67 -6.03
C GLU A 105 24.63 -0.36 -7.47
N GLN A 106 25.54 -0.62 -8.41
CA GLN A 106 25.29 -0.36 -9.82
C GLN A 106 24.09 -1.17 -10.36
N LYS A 107 23.87 -2.38 -9.85
CA LYS A 107 22.70 -3.20 -10.22
C LYS A 107 21.40 -2.62 -9.67
N ILE A 108 21.39 -2.19 -8.40
CA ILE A 108 20.20 -1.60 -7.77
C ILE A 108 19.89 -0.23 -8.37
N GLU A 109 20.91 0.59 -8.66
CA GLU A 109 20.76 1.91 -9.26
C GLU A 109 20.23 1.81 -10.70
N LYS A 110 20.77 0.90 -11.52
CA LYS A 110 20.20 0.60 -12.85
C LYS A 110 18.76 0.07 -12.77
N GLY A 111 18.45 -0.75 -11.77
CA GLY A 111 17.09 -1.24 -11.52
C GLY A 111 16.12 -0.11 -11.14
N CYS A 112 16.54 0.77 -10.23
CA CYS A 112 15.74 1.89 -9.74
C CYS A 112 15.55 2.97 -10.81
N LEU A 113 16.56 3.24 -11.65
CA LEU A 113 16.44 4.19 -12.77
C LEU A 113 15.45 3.66 -13.82
N LYS A 114 15.49 2.35 -14.12
CA LYS A 114 14.51 1.72 -15.02
C LYS A 114 13.08 1.77 -14.46
N CYS A 115 12.88 1.48 -13.16
CA CYS A 115 11.57 1.60 -12.54
C CYS A 115 11.09 3.06 -12.45
N GLY A 116 11.99 4.00 -12.13
CA GLY A 116 11.67 5.42 -12.02
C GLY A 116 11.29 6.06 -13.36
N CYS A 117 11.96 5.68 -14.46
CA CYS A 117 11.57 6.13 -15.80
C CYS A 117 10.27 5.47 -16.28
N ALA A 118 10.01 4.20 -15.93
CA ALA A 118 8.76 3.51 -16.28
C ALA A 118 7.54 4.03 -15.49
N LEU A 119 7.73 4.37 -14.21
CA LEU A 119 6.67 4.91 -13.35
C LEU A 119 6.50 6.43 -13.47
N GLY A 120 7.58 7.17 -13.73
CA GLY A 120 7.55 8.64 -13.86
C GLY A 120 7.33 9.16 -15.29
N GLY A 121 7.51 8.32 -16.32
CA GLY A 121 7.39 8.70 -17.73
C GLY A 121 6.03 8.35 -18.33
N GLY A 122 5.05 9.24 -18.23
CA GLY A 122 3.93 9.37 -19.18
C GLY A 122 2.81 8.32 -19.20
N VAL A 123 3.01 7.09 -18.71
CA VAL A 123 1.98 6.02 -18.81
C VAL A 123 0.88 6.18 -17.74
N LEU A 124 1.23 6.60 -16.52
CA LEU A 124 0.26 6.80 -15.43
C LEU A 124 -0.85 7.82 -15.71
N PRO A 125 -0.58 9.04 -16.24
CA PRO A 125 -1.65 10.02 -16.46
C PRO A 125 -2.61 9.63 -17.59
N VAL A 126 -2.15 8.89 -18.60
CA VAL A 126 -3.02 8.49 -19.72
C VAL A 126 -3.87 7.28 -19.34
N TRP A 127 -3.30 6.28 -18.66
CA TRP A 127 -4.05 5.09 -18.26
C TRP A 127 -5.05 5.35 -17.13
N SER A 128 -4.80 6.33 -16.24
CA SER A 128 -5.77 6.71 -15.20
C SER A 128 -6.99 7.45 -15.77
N LEU A 129 -6.80 8.32 -16.77
CA LEU A 129 -7.91 9.01 -17.44
C LEU A 129 -8.74 8.07 -18.32
N VAL A 130 -8.09 7.19 -19.09
CA VAL A 130 -8.79 6.25 -19.98
C VAL A 130 -9.58 5.21 -19.18
N SER A 131 -9.03 4.71 -18.06
CA SER A 131 -9.77 3.80 -17.18
C SER A 131 -10.96 4.49 -16.51
N GLY A 132 -10.78 5.71 -15.97
CA GLY A 132 -11.86 6.46 -15.33
C GLY A 132 -13.07 6.72 -16.25
N ILE A 133 -12.82 7.09 -17.51
CA ILE A 133 -13.88 7.31 -18.51
C ILE A 133 -14.60 6.00 -18.81
N TRP A 134 -13.88 4.90 -19.00
CA TRP A 134 -14.49 3.59 -19.28
C TRP A 134 -15.35 3.09 -18.11
N TYR A 135 -14.90 3.27 -16.86
CA TYR A 135 -15.67 2.93 -15.67
C TYR A 135 -16.94 3.79 -15.52
N ALA A 136 -16.86 5.09 -15.86
CA ALA A 136 -18.04 5.96 -15.83
C ALA A 136 -19.06 5.55 -16.90
N SER A 137 -18.61 5.27 -18.13
CA SER A 137 -19.50 4.83 -19.21
C SER A 137 -20.15 3.48 -18.90
N LEU A 138 -19.37 2.52 -18.39
CA LEU A 138 -19.87 1.19 -18.05
C LEU A 138 -20.82 1.23 -16.85
N SER A 139 -20.52 2.04 -15.83
CA SER A 139 -21.42 2.20 -14.68
C SER A 139 -22.74 2.84 -15.08
N GLN A 140 -22.72 3.89 -15.92
CA GLN A 140 -23.93 4.49 -16.49
C GLN A 140 -24.74 3.47 -17.31
N TYR A 141 -24.09 2.71 -18.19
CA TYR A 141 -24.74 1.66 -18.98
C TYR A 141 -25.37 0.58 -18.09
N ALA A 142 -24.64 0.09 -17.08
CA ALA A 142 -25.13 -0.90 -16.14
C ALA A 142 -26.33 -0.38 -15.34
N THR A 143 -26.28 0.88 -14.86
CA THR A 143 -27.42 1.48 -14.16
C THR A 143 -28.65 1.61 -15.05
N LYS A 144 -28.47 2.03 -16.30
CA LYS A 144 -29.58 2.20 -17.25
C LYS A 144 -30.25 0.85 -17.55
N THR A 145 -29.44 -0.16 -17.87
CA THR A 145 -29.93 -1.51 -18.18
C THR A 145 -30.64 -2.13 -16.97
N ALA A 146 -30.09 -1.94 -15.77
CA ALA A 146 -30.68 -2.42 -14.54
C ALA A 146 -32.02 -1.75 -14.20
N ILE A 147 -32.14 -0.44 -14.43
CA ILE A 147 -33.40 0.28 -14.23
C ILE A 147 -34.44 -0.21 -15.25
N GLU A 148 -34.09 -0.37 -16.52
CA GLU A 148 -35.01 -0.89 -17.55
C GLU A 148 -35.51 -2.31 -17.22
N ALA A 149 -34.63 -3.20 -16.74
CA ALA A 149 -34.99 -4.54 -16.29
C ALA A 149 -35.90 -4.50 -15.05
N GLY A 150 -35.54 -3.67 -14.06
CA GLY A 150 -36.35 -3.43 -12.87
C GLY A 150 -37.76 -2.93 -13.21
N ILE A 151 -37.88 -1.96 -14.13
CA ILE A 151 -39.18 -1.43 -14.58
C ILE A 151 -40.02 -2.53 -15.21
N LYS A 152 -39.47 -3.35 -16.11
CA LYS A 152 -40.21 -4.44 -16.75
C LYS A 152 -40.76 -5.43 -15.72
N ALA A 153 -39.92 -5.85 -14.76
CA ALA A 153 -40.33 -6.76 -13.70
C ALA A 153 -41.36 -6.13 -12.74
N GLY A 154 -41.14 -4.88 -12.33
CA GLY A 154 -42.07 -4.14 -11.47
C GLY A 154 -43.43 -3.91 -12.14
N LEU A 155 -43.46 -3.63 -13.44
CA LEU A 155 -44.71 -3.50 -14.20
C LEU A 155 -45.42 -4.83 -14.38
N GLU A 156 -44.71 -5.92 -14.66
CA GLU A 156 -45.30 -7.26 -14.76
C GLU A 156 -45.96 -7.67 -13.44
N GLU A 157 -45.24 -7.46 -12.33
CA GLU A 157 -45.78 -7.73 -10.99
C GLU A 157 -46.93 -6.77 -10.66
N GLY A 158 -46.78 -5.48 -10.95
CA GLY A 158 -47.83 -4.48 -10.70
C GLY A 158 -49.12 -4.77 -11.45
N ILE A 159 -49.06 -5.27 -12.68
CA ILE A 159 -50.25 -5.71 -13.43
C ILE A 159 -50.94 -6.87 -12.71
N LYS A 160 -50.18 -7.85 -12.20
CA LYS A 160 -50.75 -8.96 -11.40
C LYS A 160 -51.41 -8.43 -10.13
N GLN A 161 -50.75 -7.53 -9.42
CA GLN A 161 -51.27 -6.95 -8.18
C GLN A 161 -52.52 -6.10 -8.41
N VAL A 162 -52.58 -5.32 -9.49
CA VAL A 162 -53.82 -4.63 -9.93
C VAL A 162 -54.92 -5.66 -10.17
N GLY A 163 -54.62 -6.74 -10.90
CA GLY A 163 -55.56 -7.86 -11.08
C GLY A 163 -56.11 -8.40 -9.77
N GLU A 164 -55.29 -8.55 -8.73
CA GLU A 164 -55.74 -9.01 -7.42
C GLU A 164 -56.61 -7.99 -6.67
N ILE A 165 -56.21 -6.71 -6.66
CA ILE A 165 -56.91 -5.62 -5.96
C ILE A 165 -58.33 -5.44 -6.51
N PHE A 166 -58.47 -5.53 -7.83
CA PHE A 166 -59.74 -5.28 -8.50
C PHE A 166 -60.53 -6.56 -8.79
N GLY A 167 -59.85 -7.71 -8.89
CA GLY A 167 -60.48 -9.02 -9.13
C GLY A 167 -61.15 -9.62 -7.90
N LYS A 168 -60.69 -9.32 -6.67
CA LYS A 168 -61.28 -9.85 -5.43
C LYS A 168 -62.60 -9.18 -5.00
N THR A 169 -62.91 -8.00 -5.54
CA THR A 169 -64.01 -7.16 -5.02
C THR A 169 -65.38 -7.35 -5.64
N SER A 170 -65.59 -8.24 -6.63
CA SER A 170 -66.91 -8.41 -7.24
C SER A 170 -67.13 -9.79 -7.85
N TYR A 171 -68.29 -10.40 -7.57
CA TYR A 171 -68.74 -11.72 -8.05
C TYR A 171 -68.89 -11.85 -9.59
N ALA A 172 -68.56 -10.81 -10.39
CA ALA A 172 -68.69 -10.82 -11.85
C ALA A 172 -67.77 -9.80 -12.60
N ALA A 173 -66.87 -9.09 -11.92
CA ALA A 173 -66.04 -8.07 -12.59
C ALA A 173 -64.83 -8.75 -13.24
N LYS A 174 -64.86 -8.87 -14.57
CA LYS A 174 -63.69 -9.25 -15.36
C LYS A 174 -62.68 -8.10 -15.29
N VAL A 175 -61.40 -8.40 -15.18
CA VAL A 175 -60.32 -7.39 -15.27
C VAL A 175 -59.72 -7.47 -16.68
N PRO A 176 -59.51 -6.35 -17.39
CA PRO A 176 -58.80 -6.37 -18.66
C PRO A 176 -57.37 -6.90 -18.49
N GLU A 177 -56.87 -7.64 -19.46
CA GLU A 177 -55.48 -8.08 -19.46
C GLU A 177 -54.61 -6.96 -20.01
N PHE A 178 -53.78 -6.37 -19.15
CA PHE A 178 -52.86 -5.30 -19.54
C PHE A 178 -51.48 -5.86 -19.86
N THR A 179 -50.80 -5.23 -20.81
CA THR A 179 -49.41 -5.59 -21.15
C THR A 179 -48.42 -4.55 -20.65
N VAL A 180 -47.18 -5.00 -20.35
CA VAL A 180 -46.08 -4.10 -19.96
C VAL A 180 -45.82 -3.02 -21.02
N LYS A 181 -45.99 -3.34 -22.32
CA LYS A 181 -45.82 -2.37 -23.43
C LYS A 181 -46.82 -1.22 -23.34
N GLU A 182 -48.06 -1.50 -22.96
CA GLU A 182 -49.09 -0.48 -22.80
C GLU A 182 -48.79 0.42 -21.60
N MET A 183 -48.27 -0.13 -20.50
CA MET A 183 -47.84 0.66 -19.35
C MET A 183 -46.66 1.58 -19.70
N LEU A 184 -45.68 1.07 -20.44
CA LEU A 184 -44.52 1.84 -20.88
C LEU A 184 -44.89 2.99 -21.84
N SER A 185 -46.01 2.89 -22.57
CA SER A 185 -46.47 3.96 -23.47
C SER A 185 -46.83 5.27 -22.74
N SER A 186 -47.03 5.22 -21.42
CA SER A 186 -47.27 6.40 -20.59
C SER A 186 -46.10 7.38 -20.52
N GLY A 187 -44.87 6.89 -20.68
CA GLY A 187 -43.64 7.64 -20.39
C GLY A 187 -43.44 7.99 -18.90
N LYS A 188 -44.32 7.56 -17.99
CA LYS A 188 -44.22 7.86 -16.54
C LYS A 188 -43.17 7.00 -15.83
N PHE A 189 -43.02 5.74 -16.25
CA PHE A 189 -42.11 4.77 -15.62
C PHE A 189 -40.70 4.87 -16.19
N THR A 190 -39.88 5.76 -15.61
CA THR A 190 -38.50 6.03 -16.08
C THR A 190 -37.43 5.65 -15.06
N ASN A 191 -37.71 5.84 -13.77
CA ASN A 191 -36.75 5.59 -12.69
C ASN A 191 -37.27 4.62 -11.63
N SER A 192 -38.59 4.50 -11.49
CA SER A 192 -39.28 3.68 -10.51
C SER A 192 -40.63 3.21 -11.06
N VAL A 193 -41.27 2.28 -10.35
CA VAL A 193 -42.63 1.82 -10.62
C VAL A 193 -43.48 2.08 -9.38
N HIS A 194 -44.45 2.98 -9.50
CA HIS A 194 -45.43 3.25 -8.44
C HIS A 194 -46.79 2.70 -8.83
N LEU A 195 -47.39 1.89 -7.96
CA LEU A 195 -48.66 1.21 -8.24
C LEU A 195 -49.81 2.19 -8.51
N PHE A 196 -49.86 3.33 -7.81
CA PHE A 196 -50.88 4.34 -8.06
C PHE A 196 -50.75 4.98 -9.45
N GLU A 197 -49.53 5.29 -9.89
CA GLU A 197 -49.29 5.81 -11.25
C GLU A 197 -49.69 4.81 -12.34
N MET A 198 -49.58 3.50 -12.05
CA MET A 198 -50.12 2.45 -12.93
C MET A 198 -51.65 2.53 -12.99
N VAL A 199 -52.34 2.68 -11.86
CA VAL A 199 -53.80 2.83 -11.82
C VAL A 199 -54.26 4.10 -12.55
N GLU A 200 -53.57 5.22 -12.36
CA GLU A 200 -53.84 6.45 -13.13
C GLU A 200 -53.71 6.24 -14.63
N HIS A 201 -52.61 5.61 -15.08
CA HIS A 201 -52.41 5.35 -16.50
C HIS A 201 -53.44 4.38 -17.06
N ILE A 202 -53.81 3.34 -16.30
CA ILE A 202 -54.88 2.41 -16.65
C ILE A 202 -56.18 3.18 -16.89
N ASN A 203 -56.55 4.13 -16.02
CA ASN A 203 -57.76 4.94 -16.18
C ASN A 203 -57.82 5.64 -17.56
N THR A 204 -56.68 6.11 -18.08
CA THR A 204 -56.62 6.74 -19.41
C THR A 204 -56.83 5.76 -20.58
N MET A 205 -56.67 4.46 -20.34
CA MET A 205 -56.79 3.40 -21.34
C MET A 205 -58.22 2.84 -21.47
N HIS A 206 -59.21 3.40 -20.77
CA HIS A 206 -60.61 2.99 -20.83
C HIS A 206 -61.11 2.69 -22.26
N ASN A 207 -60.85 3.62 -23.18
CA ASN A 207 -61.35 3.55 -24.56
C ASN A 207 -60.75 2.39 -25.39
N LYS A 208 -59.64 1.78 -24.94
CA LYS A 208 -59.05 0.61 -25.61
C LYS A 208 -59.79 -0.69 -25.32
N PHE A 209 -60.59 -0.73 -24.25
CA PHE A 209 -61.30 -1.92 -23.81
C PHE A 209 -62.81 -1.65 -23.72
N PRO A 210 -63.52 -1.58 -24.86
CA PRO A 210 -64.93 -1.18 -24.92
C PRO A 210 -65.91 -2.27 -24.45
N ASP A 211 -65.42 -3.44 -24.02
CA ASP A 211 -66.27 -4.54 -23.58
C ASP A 211 -67.03 -4.14 -22.29
N PRO A 212 -68.38 -4.17 -22.31
CA PRO A 212 -69.21 -3.77 -21.18
C PRO A 212 -69.00 -4.65 -19.94
N MET A 213 -68.39 -5.84 -20.06
CA MET A 213 -68.00 -6.67 -18.92
C MET A 213 -66.99 -5.98 -17.99
N TYR A 214 -66.27 -4.95 -18.46
CA TYR A 214 -65.29 -4.18 -17.69
C TYR A 214 -65.88 -2.95 -16.99
N THR A 215 -67.17 -2.66 -17.15
CA THR A 215 -67.80 -1.43 -16.63
C THR A 215 -67.57 -1.25 -15.12
N HIS A 216 -67.75 -2.30 -14.32
CA HIS A 216 -67.54 -2.24 -12.87
C HIS A 216 -66.08 -2.00 -12.49
N PHE A 217 -65.14 -2.57 -13.25
CA PHE A 217 -63.71 -2.34 -13.06
C PHE A 217 -63.36 -0.86 -13.31
N TRP A 218 -63.86 -0.30 -14.41
CA TRP A 218 -63.61 1.08 -14.80
C TRP A 218 -64.20 2.09 -13.82
N LEU A 219 -65.44 1.91 -13.37
CA LEU A 219 -66.05 2.78 -12.35
C LEU A 219 -65.24 2.82 -11.06
N LYS A 220 -64.72 1.67 -10.62
CA LYS A 220 -63.90 1.58 -9.41
C LYS A 220 -62.55 2.27 -9.58
N ILE A 221 -61.88 2.08 -10.72
CA ILE A 221 -60.63 2.79 -11.02
C ILE A 221 -60.87 4.29 -11.10
N GLN A 222 -61.95 4.73 -11.77
CA GLN A 222 -62.28 6.14 -11.91
C GLN A 222 -62.49 6.79 -10.54
N SER A 223 -63.28 6.16 -9.65
CA SER A 223 -63.48 6.68 -8.28
C SER A 223 -62.16 6.79 -7.50
N ILE A 224 -61.26 5.80 -7.61
CA ILE A 224 -59.94 5.87 -6.95
C ILE A 224 -59.08 7.02 -7.49
N VAL A 225 -59.12 7.29 -8.79
CA VAL A 225 -58.28 8.31 -9.44
C VAL A 225 -58.86 9.72 -9.27
N GLU A 226 -60.19 9.87 -9.33
CA GLU A 226 -60.86 11.18 -9.30
C GLU A 226 -61.24 11.63 -7.88
N GLU A 227 -61.61 10.69 -7.01
CA GLU A 227 -62.13 10.99 -5.66
C GLU A 227 -61.18 10.53 -4.54
N GLY A 228 -60.38 9.49 -4.79
CA GLY A 228 -59.45 8.92 -3.83
C GLY A 228 -58.15 9.70 -3.68
N THR A 229 -57.55 9.66 -2.47
CA THR A 229 -56.20 10.20 -2.26
C THR A 229 -55.13 9.13 -2.43
N ILE A 230 -53.96 9.50 -2.96
CA ILE A 230 -52.80 8.60 -3.07
C ILE A 230 -52.39 8.00 -1.72
N ILE A 231 -52.62 8.74 -0.62
CA ILE A 231 -52.30 8.33 0.75
C ILE A 231 -53.22 7.18 1.19
N GLU A 232 -54.52 7.31 0.95
CA GLU A 232 -55.50 6.26 1.27
C GLU A 232 -55.25 5.00 0.44
N PHE A 233 -55.05 5.17 -0.88
CA PHE A 233 -54.72 4.05 -1.75
C PHE A 233 -53.47 3.30 -1.29
N ASN A 234 -52.40 4.04 -0.96
CA ASN A 234 -51.14 3.44 -0.50
C ASN A 234 -51.29 2.75 0.85
N LYS A 235 -52.13 3.29 1.75
CA LYS A 235 -52.40 2.68 3.05
C LYS A 235 -53.12 1.34 2.89
N GLU A 236 -54.14 1.29 2.05
CA GLU A 236 -54.95 0.09 1.81
C GLU A 236 -54.20 -0.99 1.03
N ASN A 237 -53.32 -0.59 0.12
CA ASN A 237 -52.59 -1.50 -0.78
C ASN A 237 -51.11 -1.65 -0.43
N SER A 238 -50.73 -1.34 0.81
CA SER A 238 -49.32 -1.34 1.26
C SER A 238 -48.58 -2.66 0.99
N ALA A 239 -49.24 -3.81 1.18
CA ALA A 239 -48.67 -5.12 0.87
C ALA A 239 -48.43 -5.32 -0.64
N HIS A 240 -49.40 -4.93 -1.47
CA HIS A 240 -49.29 -5.00 -2.93
C HIS A 240 -48.21 -4.04 -3.48
N ILE A 241 -48.04 -2.86 -2.86
CA ILE A 241 -46.97 -1.93 -3.22
C ILE A 241 -45.61 -2.50 -2.85
N ALA A 242 -45.50 -3.16 -1.69
CA ALA A 242 -44.26 -3.79 -1.26
C ALA A 242 -43.82 -4.89 -2.23
N THR A 243 -44.73 -5.74 -2.72
CA THR A 243 -44.39 -6.80 -3.68
C THR A 243 -43.90 -6.24 -5.01
N VAL A 244 -44.53 -5.18 -5.53
CA VAL A 244 -44.08 -4.47 -6.75
C VAL A 244 -42.70 -3.85 -6.56
N THR A 245 -42.48 -3.21 -5.41
CA THR A 245 -41.20 -2.58 -5.08
C THR A 245 -40.09 -3.63 -4.93
N GLU A 246 -40.40 -4.76 -4.31
CA GLU A 246 -39.47 -5.88 -4.17
C GLU A 246 -39.11 -6.49 -5.53
N ALA A 247 -40.09 -6.71 -6.41
CA ALA A 247 -39.85 -7.21 -7.76
C ALA A 247 -38.95 -6.26 -8.58
N PHE A 248 -39.22 -4.95 -8.49
CA PHE A 248 -38.41 -3.92 -9.12
C PHE A 248 -36.96 -3.93 -8.60
N GLU A 249 -36.76 -3.82 -7.28
CA GLU A 249 -35.41 -3.73 -6.69
C GLU A 249 -34.61 -5.03 -6.85
N LYS A 250 -35.26 -6.20 -6.73
CA LYS A 250 -34.60 -7.50 -6.89
C LYS A 250 -34.08 -7.69 -8.31
N CYS A 251 -34.89 -7.39 -9.32
CA CYS A 251 -34.48 -7.54 -10.72
C CYS A 251 -33.41 -6.50 -11.10
N LYS A 252 -33.59 -5.25 -10.67
CA LYS A 252 -32.59 -4.18 -10.84
C LYS A 252 -31.25 -4.55 -10.22
N ALA A 253 -31.24 -5.07 -8.99
CA ALA A 253 -30.01 -5.50 -8.31
C ALA A 253 -29.33 -6.67 -9.04
N ALA A 254 -30.11 -7.66 -9.50
CA ALA A 254 -29.59 -8.79 -10.25
C ALA A 254 -28.94 -8.37 -11.58
N GLU A 255 -29.62 -7.53 -12.36
CA GLU A 255 -29.12 -7.05 -13.65
C GLU A 255 -27.89 -6.15 -13.49
N PHE A 256 -27.88 -5.28 -12.47
CA PHE A 256 -26.71 -4.47 -12.15
C PHE A 256 -25.50 -5.32 -11.76
N ALA A 257 -25.71 -6.40 -10.99
CA ALA A 257 -24.65 -7.32 -10.61
C ALA A 257 -24.08 -8.10 -11.80
N LEU A 258 -24.90 -8.48 -12.79
CA LEU A 258 -24.43 -9.14 -14.01
C LEU A 258 -23.43 -8.27 -14.79
N HIS A 259 -23.69 -6.96 -14.89
CA HIS A 259 -22.82 -6.04 -15.62
C HIS A 259 -21.59 -5.58 -14.84
N THR A 260 -21.62 -5.64 -13.50
CA THR A 260 -20.51 -5.15 -12.64
C THR A 260 -19.68 -6.27 -12.00
N GLY A 261 -20.17 -7.51 -11.97
CA GLY A 261 -19.53 -8.63 -11.30
C GLY A 261 -18.15 -9.01 -11.85
N SER A 262 -17.87 -8.73 -13.12
CA SER A 262 -16.53 -8.93 -13.71
C SER A 262 -15.50 -7.92 -13.18
N LEU A 263 -15.95 -6.69 -12.90
CA LEU A 263 -15.07 -5.58 -12.49
C LEU A 263 -14.55 -5.74 -11.08
N SER A 264 -15.31 -6.37 -10.18
CA SER A 264 -14.90 -6.58 -8.79
C SER A 264 -13.61 -7.41 -8.72
N ASN A 265 -13.50 -8.47 -9.53
CA ASN A 265 -12.28 -9.27 -9.63
C ASN A 265 -11.11 -8.47 -10.20
N THR A 266 -11.35 -7.63 -11.21
CA THR A 266 -10.31 -6.75 -11.78
C THR A 266 -9.83 -5.71 -10.77
N ILE A 267 -10.74 -5.13 -9.98
CA ILE A 267 -10.40 -4.16 -8.93
C ILE A 267 -9.58 -4.84 -7.83
N ILE A 268 -9.96 -6.05 -7.39
CA ILE A 268 -9.20 -6.81 -6.40
C ILE A 268 -7.80 -7.12 -6.91
N ALA A 269 -7.67 -7.58 -8.16
CA ALA A 269 -6.36 -7.85 -8.77
C ALA A 269 -5.49 -6.59 -8.85
N SER A 270 -6.07 -5.44 -9.21
CA SER A 270 -5.41 -4.12 -9.23
C SER A 270 -4.91 -3.69 -7.85
N VAL A 271 -5.74 -3.82 -6.81
CA VAL A 271 -5.35 -3.49 -5.42
C VAL A 271 -4.20 -4.38 -4.95
N VAL A 272 -4.26 -5.68 -5.23
CA VAL A 272 -3.17 -6.62 -4.89
C VAL A 272 -1.87 -6.23 -5.60
N THR A 273 -1.93 -5.86 -6.88
CA THR A 273 -0.72 -5.42 -7.62
C THR A 273 -0.13 -4.14 -7.06
N ILE A 274 -0.96 -3.15 -6.69
CA ILE A 274 -0.49 -1.91 -6.04
C ILE A 274 0.22 -2.20 -4.70
N ILE A 275 -0.35 -3.08 -3.87
CA ILE A 275 0.26 -3.48 -2.59
C ILE A 275 1.63 -4.12 -2.80
N ILE A 276 1.77 -4.99 -3.81
CA ILE A 276 3.06 -5.61 -4.15
C ILE A 276 4.09 -4.56 -4.56
N ILE A 277 3.72 -3.59 -5.40
CA ILE A 277 4.62 -2.49 -5.82
C ILE A 277 5.07 -1.65 -4.62
N VAL A 278 4.15 -1.31 -3.71
CA VAL A 278 4.47 -0.56 -2.48
C VAL A 278 5.43 -1.35 -1.59
N LEU A 279 5.21 -2.65 -1.41
CA LEU A 279 6.12 -3.51 -0.64
C LEU A 279 7.53 -3.53 -1.25
N ILE A 280 7.65 -3.64 -2.57
CA ILE A 280 8.95 -3.59 -3.26
C ILE A 280 9.65 -2.24 -3.03
N MET A 281 8.92 -1.12 -3.14
CA MET A 281 9.43 0.23 -2.88
C MET A 281 9.95 0.36 -1.44
N VAL A 282 9.23 -0.17 -0.45
CA VAL A 282 9.64 -0.17 0.96
C VAL A 282 10.90 -1.00 1.17
N ILE A 283 11.00 -2.19 0.56
CA ILE A 283 12.19 -3.04 0.64
C ILE A 283 13.40 -2.30 0.06
N ILE A 284 13.28 -1.72 -1.13
CA ILE A 284 14.37 -0.95 -1.77
C ILE A 284 14.77 0.23 -0.88
N TYR A 285 13.80 0.97 -0.34
CA TYR A 285 14.05 2.10 0.56
C TYR A 285 14.82 1.67 1.81
N LEU A 286 14.44 0.56 2.45
CA LEU A 286 15.13 0.04 3.63
C LEU A 286 16.58 -0.37 3.31
N VAL A 287 16.81 -1.03 2.17
CA VAL A 287 18.17 -1.38 1.72
C VAL A 287 19.02 -0.12 1.52
N LEU A 288 18.50 0.89 0.82
CA LEU A 288 19.21 2.15 0.59
C LEU A 288 19.50 2.89 1.90
N ARG A 289 18.53 2.95 2.81
CA ARG A 289 18.68 3.59 4.14
C ARG A 289 19.75 2.88 4.97
N TYR A 290 19.72 1.55 5.01
CA TYR A 290 20.73 0.75 5.72
C TYR A 290 22.14 1.01 5.17
N ARG A 291 22.29 1.06 3.84
CA ARG A 291 23.59 1.35 3.19
C ARG A 291 24.12 2.74 3.55
N ARG A 292 23.27 3.77 3.53
CA ARG A 292 23.67 5.14 3.95
C ARG A 292 24.19 5.15 5.38
N LYS A 293 23.47 4.52 6.33
CA LYS A 293 23.92 4.40 7.73
C LYS A 293 25.29 3.69 7.83
N LYS A 294 25.51 2.60 7.08
CA LYS A 294 26.79 1.87 7.07
C LYS A 294 27.96 2.71 6.54
N LYS A 295 27.75 3.49 5.46
CA LYS A 295 28.78 4.38 4.89
C LYS A 295 29.22 5.45 5.90
N MET A 296 28.28 6.01 6.65
CA MET A 296 28.57 7.01 7.70
C MET A 296 29.40 6.40 8.85
N LYS A 297 29.05 5.19 9.32
CA LYS A 297 29.82 4.49 10.35
C LYS A 297 31.27 4.21 9.90
N LYS A 298 31.47 3.75 8.65
CA LYS A 298 32.82 3.54 8.09
C LYS A 298 33.61 4.85 8.05
N LYS A 299 33.01 5.95 7.57
CA LYS A 299 33.66 7.27 7.54
C LYS A 299 34.13 7.71 8.93
N ALA A 300 33.27 7.56 9.94
CA ALA A 300 33.60 7.90 11.33
C ALA A 300 34.76 7.06 11.91
N GLN A 301 34.87 5.78 11.52
CA GLN A 301 36.00 4.93 11.91
C GLN A 301 37.31 5.37 11.25
N TYR A 302 37.28 5.72 9.95
CA TYR A 302 38.47 6.19 9.25
C TYR A 302 38.96 7.55 9.78
N THR A 303 38.07 8.51 10.08
CA THR A 303 38.48 9.78 10.70
C THR A 303 39.11 9.59 12.07
N LYS A 304 38.64 8.64 12.87
CA LYS A 304 39.28 8.31 14.16
C LYS A 304 40.69 7.74 14.00
N LEU A 305 40.90 6.86 13.02
CA LEU A 305 42.22 6.27 12.74
C LEU A 305 43.23 7.27 12.16
N LEU A 306 42.77 8.32 11.49
CA LEU A 306 43.62 9.34 10.86
C LEU A 306 44.05 10.44 11.83
N ASN A 307 43.29 10.64 12.91
CA ASN A 307 43.55 11.64 13.95
C ASN A 307 44.30 11.08 15.17
N GLN A 308 44.73 9.81 15.12
CA GLN A 308 45.63 9.17 16.09
C GLN A 308 47.05 9.11 15.54
#